data_AF-A0A3Q9FQD8-F1
#
_entry.id   AF-A0A3Q9FQD8-F1
#
_cell.length_a   1.000
_cell.length_b   1.000
_cell.length_c   1.000
_cell.angle_alpha   90.00
_cell.angle_beta   90.00
_cell.angle_gamma   90.00
#
_symmetry.space_group_name_H-M   'P 1'
#
loop_
_entity.id
_entity.type
_entity.pdbx_description
1 polymer ?
#
loop_
_entity_poly.entity_id
_entity_poly.type
_entity_poly.pdbx_seq_one_letter_code
_entity_poly.pdbx_strand_id
1 'polypeptide(L)'
;MENFSKKIEISYINFISSHNRRPNQLSEFIDEELINEESITYNSEKELNSLETSIWINSIESAFHNASSDPNYLEYGAREKTLSFFYNLIEVLKSQKEFFVYSSNIHSPFELKMVDDRSTAIKNVFLSHFNTIITEAIETGEIESRMFISDYYGNLIFAQAVLVIKYWANDTSEEAENTDEIIEKSVNLIMDLMAPNFADSALSLVKFLFQK
;
A
#
# COMPACT_ATOMS: atom_id res chain seq x y z
N MET A 1 16.18 9.23 18.80
CA MET A 1 14.82 9.37 18.25
C MET A 1 14.54 8.31 17.17
N GLU A 2 15.20 8.31 16.01
CA GLU A 2 14.92 7.33 14.92
C GLU A 2 15.11 5.84 15.34
N ASN A 3 16.18 5.54 16.07
CA ASN A 3 16.44 4.19 16.60
C ASN A 3 15.42 3.75 17.68
N PHE A 4 14.73 4.69 18.31
CA PHE A 4 13.76 4.41 19.37
C PHE A 4 12.37 4.12 18.78
N SER A 5 11.91 4.92 17.82
CA SER A 5 10.66 4.64 17.07
C SER A 5 10.69 3.24 16.45
N LYS A 6 11.82 2.86 15.85
CA LYS A 6 12.00 1.54 15.25
C LYS A 6 11.93 0.40 16.27
N LYS A 7 12.45 0.60 17.50
CA LYS A 7 12.33 -0.40 18.58
C LYS A 7 10.87 -0.59 18.99
N ILE A 8 10.11 0.48 19.11
CA ILE A 8 8.69 0.42 19.46
C ILE A 8 7.88 -0.31 18.37
N GLU A 9 8.13 0.00 17.09
CA GLU A 9 7.51 -0.71 15.97
C GLU A 9 7.79 -2.21 16.02
N ILE A 10 9.07 -2.60 16.19
CA ILE A 10 9.47 -4.01 16.28
C ILE A 10 8.78 -4.71 17.47
N SER A 11 8.76 -4.08 18.64
CA SER A 11 8.08 -4.65 19.81
C SER A 11 6.58 -4.83 19.57
N TYR A 12 5.93 -3.88 18.87
CA TYR A 12 4.52 -3.98 18.50
C TYR A 12 4.25 -5.12 17.52
N ILE A 13 5.04 -5.22 16.45
CA ILE A 13 4.98 -6.29 15.45
C ILE A 13 5.14 -7.65 16.13
N ASN A 14 6.13 -7.79 17.02
CA ASN A 14 6.37 -9.02 17.76
C ASN A 14 5.20 -9.38 18.68
N PHE A 15 4.59 -8.39 19.33
CA PHE A 15 3.42 -8.60 20.18
C PHE A 15 2.24 -9.15 19.39
N ILE A 16 1.87 -8.50 18.27
CA ILE A 16 0.79 -8.98 17.40
C ILE A 16 1.09 -10.38 16.89
N SER A 17 2.32 -10.62 16.42
CA SER A 17 2.73 -11.92 15.87
C SER A 17 2.66 -13.04 16.90
N SER A 18 2.92 -12.74 18.18
CA SER A 18 2.91 -13.74 19.26
C SER A 18 1.53 -13.97 19.88
N HIS A 19 0.68 -12.94 19.91
CA HIS A 19 -0.60 -12.99 20.64
C HIS A 19 -1.83 -13.00 19.74
N ASN A 20 -1.67 -12.69 18.44
CA ASN A 20 -2.75 -12.57 17.47
C ASN A 20 -3.91 -11.66 17.94
N ARG A 21 -3.55 -10.60 18.69
CA ARG A 21 -4.47 -9.58 19.17
C ARG A 21 -3.74 -8.25 19.32
N ARG A 22 -4.49 -7.16 19.19
CA ARG A 22 -4.05 -5.81 19.54
C ARG A 22 -3.80 -5.69 21.04
N PRO A 23 -2.71 -5.05 21.49
CA PRO A 23 -2.54 -4.69 22.89
C PRO A 23 -3.58 -3.63 23.28
N ASN A 24 -4.01 -3.59 24.54
CA ASN A 24 -4.93 -2.55 24.99
C ASN A 24 -4.20 -1.23 25.28
N GLN A 25 -2.89 -1.29 25.55
CA GLN A 25 -2.05 -0.15 25.89
C GLN A 25 -0.57 -0.46 25.64
N LEU A 26 0.25 0.59 25.56
CA LEU A 26 1.68 0.49 25.24
C LEU A 26 2.48 -0.41 26.20
N SER A 27 2.16 -0.40 27.49
CA SER A 27 2.90 -1.22 28.49
C SER A 27 2.65 -2.73 28.38
N GLU A 28 1.76 -3.21 27.51
CA GLU A 28 1.64 -4.64 27.25
C GLU A 28 2.78 -5.19 26.38
N PHE A 29 3.51 -4.32 25.67
CA PHE A 29 4.57 -4.73 24.74
C PHE A 29 5.85 -3.89 24.79
N ILE A 30 5.87 -2.83 25.59
CA ILE A 30 7.05 -1.97 25.78
C ILE A 30 7.48 -2.02 27.25
N ASP A 31 8.78 -2.20 27.51
CA ASP A 31 9.34 -2.17 28.85
C ASP A 31 9.16 -0.79 29.50
N GLU A 32 8.91 -0.77 30.81
CA GLU A 32 8.74 0.48 31.58
C GLU A 32 9.96 1.42 31.46
N GLU A 33 11.17 0.87 31.36
CA GLU A 33 12.40 1.65 31.15
C GLU A 33 12.37 2.42 29.81
N LEU A 34 11.90 1.79 28.73
CA LEU A 34 11.76 2.42 27.42
C LEU A 34 10.67 3.51 27.43
N ILE A 35 9.58 3.33 28.18
CA ILE A 35 8.48 4.30 28.28
C ILE A 35 8.93 5.58 29.00
N ASN A 36 9.75 5.44 30.04
CA ASN A 36 10.22 6.55 30.87
C ASN A 36 11.24 7.46 30.16
N GLU A 37 12.00 6.95 29.19
CA GLU A 37 13.01 7.74 28.45
C GLU A 37 12.41 8.84 27.56
N GLU A 38 11.22 8.64 26.98
CA GLU A 38 10.63 9.58 26.02
C GLU A 38 9.33 10.26 26.50
N SER A 39 8.97 10.16 27.80
CA SER A 39 7.78 10.81 28.37
C SER A 39 6.48 10.51 27.59
N ILE A 40 6.38 9.30 27.04
CA ILE A 40 5.23 8.86 26.25
C ILE A 40 4.01 8.83 27.18
N THR A 41 3.01 9.65 26.86
CA THR A 41 1.78 9.72 27.65
C THR A 41 0.88 8.53 27.31
N TYR A 42 0.36 7.86 28.34
CA TYR A 42 -0.55 6.71 28.25
C TYR A 42 -1.94 7.10 27.72
N ASN A 43 -2.04 7.56 26.48
CA ASN A 43 -3.31 7.50 25.77
C ASN A 43 -3.23 6.27 24.86
N SER A 44 -4.25 5.41 24.95
CA SER A 44 -4.04 3.99 24.62
C SER A 44 -4.41 3.66 23.18
N GLU A 45 -5.39 4.35 22.59
CA GLU A 45 -5.89 3.99 21.26
C GLU A 45 -5.30 4.82 20.13
N LYS A 46 -5.13 6.13 20.34
CA LYS A 46 -4.62 7.05 19.31
C LYS A 46 -3.16 6.76 18.98
N GLU A 47 -2.35 6.49 19.99
CA GLU A 47 -0.92 6.20 19.89
C GLU A 47 -0.71 4.86 19.19
N LEU A 48 -1.51 3.85 19.52
CA LEU A 48 -1.52 2.57 18.82
C LEU A 48 -1.94 2.74 17.35
N ASN A 49 -2.97 3.55 17.07
CA ASN A 49 -3.39 3.87 15.71
C ASN A 49 -2.28 4.58 14.92
N SER A 50 -1.58 5.54 15.53
CA SER A 50 -0.44 6.23 14.92
C SER A 50 0.74 5.29 14.66
N LEU A 51 1.01 4.37 15.58
CA LEU A 51 2.05 3.35 15.43
C LEU A 51 1.74 2.39 14.27
N GLU A 52 0.52 1.84 14.24
CA GLU A 52 0.04 1.00 13.13
C GLU A 52 0.14 1.71 11.78
N THR A 53 -0.27 2.98 11.74
CA THR A 53 -0.20 3.81 10.53
C THR A 53 1.25 4.01 10.08
N SER A 54 2.16 4.25 11.03
CA SER A 54 3.58 4.44 10.74
C SER A 54 4.22 3.16 10.20
N ILE A 55 3.89 1.99 10.76
CA ILE A 55 4.37 0.69 10.26
C ILE A 55 3.94 0.47 8.80
N TRP A 56 2.68 0.78 8.46
CA TRP A 56 2.19 0.70 7.08
C TRP A 56 2.89 1.68 6.14
N ILE A 57 3.06 2.94 6.56
CA ILE A 57 3.77 3.97 5.78
C ILE A 57 5.21 3.53 5.52
N ASN A 58 5.96 3.16 6.56
CA ASN A 58 7.34 2.72 6.46
C ASN A 58 7.50 1.50 5.53
N SER A 59 6.51 0.61 5.53
CA SER A 59 6.52 -0.58 4.67
C SER A 59 6.27 -0.25 3.20
N ILE A 60 5.37 0.68 2.92
CA ILE A 60 5.12 1.18 1.56
C ILE A 60 6.35 1.95 1.05
N GLU A 61 6.94 2.82 1.87
CA GLU A 61 8.19 3.52 1.52
C GLU A 61 9.33 2.55 1.25
N SER A 62 9.48 1.51 2.09
CA SER A 62 10.47 0.45 1.89
C SER A 62 10.24 -0.29 0.58
N ALA A 63 8.98 -0.55 0.19
CA ALA A 63 8.66 -1.19 -1.08
C ALA A 63 9.08 -0.32 -2.28
N PHE A 64 8.79 0.99 -2.26
CA PHE A 64 9.26 1.92 -3.29
C PHE A 64 10.79 2.04 -3.31
N HIS A 65 11.43 2.07 -2.14
CA HIS A 65 12.87 2.12 -2.03
C HIS A 65 13.53 0.87 -2.63
N ASN A 66 13.05 -0.32 -2.26
CA ASN A 66 13.56 -1.59 -2.78
C ASN A 66 13.34 -1.69 -4.30
N ALA A 67 12.16 -1.30 -4.80
CA ALA A 67 11.88 -1.27 -6.23
C ALA A 67 12.85 -0.36 -7.00
N SER A 68 13.11 0.84 -6.48
CA SER A 68 14.02 1.82 -7.10
C SER A 68 15.50 1.52 -6.93
N SER A 69 15.85 0.46 -6.18
CA SER A 69 17.22 -0.01 -6.04
C SER A 69 17.71 -0.84 -7.24
N ASP A 70 16.81 -1.28 -8.12
CA ASP A 70 17.20 -1.94 -9.38
C ASP A 70 17.99 -0.94 -10.27
N PRO A 71 19.20 -1.28 -10.75
CA PRO A 71 19.99 -0.41 -11.61
C PRO A 71 19.26 0.07 -12.88
N ASN A 72 18.29 -0.70 -13.38
CA ASN A 72 17.52 -0.40 -14.57
C ASN A 72 16.20 0.31 -14.27
N TYR A 73 15.86 0.59 -13.01
CA TYR A 73 14.57 1.17 -12.63
C TYR A 73 14.26 2.51 -13.33
N LEU A 74 15.29 3.30 -13.64
CA LEU A 74 15.12 4.56 -14.36
C LEU A 74 14.72 4.37 -15.84
N GLU A 75 14.99 3.20 -16.41
CA GLU A 75 14.64 2.85 -17.79
C GLU A 75 13.24 2.23 -17.89
N TYR A 76 12.63 1.89 -16.76
CA TYR A 76 11.32 1.25 -16.70
C TYR A 76 10.20 2.23 -17.08
N GLY A 77 9.24 1.72 -17.86
CA GLY A 77 7.94 2.36 -18.03
C GLY A 77 7.11 2.29 -16.75
N ALA A 78 5.96 2.97 -16.75
CA ALA A 78 5.05 2.99 -15.62
C ALA A 78 4.51 1.60 -15.30
N ARG A 79 4.29 0.74 -16.29
CA ARG A 79 3.90 -0.66 -16.08
C ARG A 79 4.95 -1.42 -15.29
N GLU A 80 6.20 -1.38 -15.72
CA GLU A 80 7.30 -2.09 -15.06
C GLU A 80 7.58 -1.53 -13.67
N LYS A 81 7.54 -0.19 -13.49
CA LYS A 81 7.65 0.43 -12.15
C LYS A 81 6.53 -0.01 -11.21
N THR A 82 5.30 -0.11 -11.72
CA THR A 82 4.13 -0.56 -10.95
C THR A 82 4.24 -2.03 -10.55
N LEU A 83 4.65 -2.91 -11.48
CA LEU A 83 4.93 -4.33 -11.19
C LEU A 83 6.03 -4.46 -10.13
N SER A 84 7.15 -3.77 -10.33
CA SER A 84 8.28 -3.78 -9.39
C SER A 84 7.85 -3.35 -7.98
N PHE A 85 7.05 -2.28 -7.88
CA PHE A 85 6.48 -1.87 -6.59
C PHE A 85 5.65 -2.98 -5.94
N PHE A 86 4.72 -3.62 -6.66
CA PHE A 86 3.84 -4.62 -6.07
C PHE A 86 4.57 -5.87 -5.60
N TYR A 87 5.55 -6.35 -6.37
CA TYR A 87 6.41 -7.45 -5.93
C TYR A 87 7.20 -7.08 -4.68
N ASN A 88 7.84 -5.90 -4.66
CA ASN A 88 8.57 -5.44 -3.48
C ASN A 88 7.66 -5.20 -2.27
N LEU A 89 6.43 -4.74 -2.48
CA LEU A 89 5.44 -4.58 -1.42
C LEU A 89 5.16 -5.94 -0.79
N ILE A 90 4.82 -6.95 -1.58
CA ILE A 90 4.53 -8.29 -1.06
C ILE A 90 5.75 -8.88 -0.34
N GLU A 91 6.97 -8.71 -0.84
CA GLU A 91 8.18 -9.16 -0.15
C GLU A 91 8.38 -8.46 1.21
N VAL A 92 8.14 -7.14 1.29
CA VAL A 92 8.15 -6.41 2.57
C VAL A 92 7.09 -6.96 3.52
N LEU A 93 5.86 -7.21 3.06
CA LEU A 93 4.79 -7.74 3.89
C LEU A 93 5.07 -9.18 4.35
N LYS A 94 5.64 -10.03 3.49
CA LYS A 94 6.06 -11.42 3.81
C LYS A 94 7.07 -11.44 4.96
N SER A 95 7.96 -10.45 5.07
CA SER A 95 8.97 -10.38 6.14
C SER A 95 8.38 -10.28 7.55
N GLN A 96 7.13 -9.84 7.68
CA GLN A 96 6.38 -9.71 8.94
C GLN A 96 4.94 -10.19 8.74
N LYS A 97 4.79 -11.39 8.15
CA LYS A 97 3.53 -11.92 7.64
C LYS A 97 2.40 -11.89 8.68
N GLU A 98 2.67 -12.38 9.89
CA GLU A 98 1.66 -12.50 10.95
C GLU A 98 1.05 -11.13 11.30
N PHE A 99 1.90 -10.10 11.42
CA PHE A 99 1.45 -8.73 11.67
C PHE A 99 0.57 -8.21 10.52
N PHE A 100 1.04 -8.31 9.27
CA PHE A 100 0.30 -7.73 8.15
C PHE A 100 -0.98 -8.47 7.83
N VAL A 101 -1.02 -9.80 7.97
CA VAL A 101 -2.26 -10.59 7.84
C VAL A 101 -3.27 -10.21 8.92
N TYR A 102 -2.82 -10.01 10.17
CA TYR A 102 -3.68 -9.54 11.26
C TYR A 102 -4.21 -8.12 10.96
N SER A 103 -3.29 -7.21 10.64
CA SER A 103 -3.58 -5.80 10.41
C SER A 103 -4.46 -5.60 9.18
N SER A 104 -4.31 -6.38 8.10
CA SER A 104 -5.10 -6.22 6.88
C SER A 104 -6.53 -6.75 6.97
N ASN A 105 -6.83 -7.68 7.88
CA ASN A 105 -8.12 -8.39 7.96
C ASN A 105 -9.00 -7.98 9.15
N ILE A 106 -8.44 -7.81 10.35
CA ILE A 106 -9.23 -7.64 11.60
C ILE A 106 -9.24 -6.16 12.05
N HIS A 107 -8.21 -5.39 11.66
CA HIS A 107 -8.07 -3.96 11.94
C HIS A 107 -7.55 -3.21 10.71
N SER A 108 -8.08 -3.54 9.54
CA SER A 108 -7.61 -2.97 8.28
C SER A 108 -7.67 -1.45 8.33
N PRO A 109 -6.56 -0.73 8.08
CA PRO A 109 -6.66 0.69 7.74
C PRO A 109 -7.42 0.89 6.42
N PHE A 110 -7.81 -0.19 5.73
CA PHE A 110 -8.56 -0.20 4.48
C PHE A 110 -10.02 -0.69 4.65
N GLU A 111 -10.54 -0.81 5.88
CA GLU A 111 -11.95 -1.13 6.09
C GLU A 111 -12.86 0.03 5.67
N LEU A 112 -13.69 -0.24 4.67
CA LEU A 112 -14.58 0.69 3.93
C LEU A 112 -15.69 1.36 4.75
N LYS A 113 -15.65 1.34 6.09
CA LYS A 113 -16.69 1.97 6.90
C LYS A 113 -16.45 3.43 7.24
N MET A 114 -15.22 3.94 7.17
CA MET A 114 -14.96 5.38 7.06
C MET A 114 -13.58 5.59 6.46
N VAL A 115 -13.45 6.55 5.54
CA VAL A 115 -12.17 7.23 5.30
C VAL A 115 -11.79 7.84 6.65
N ASP A 116 -10.96 7.15 7.42
CA ASP A 116 -10.41 7.64 8.67
C ASP A 116 -9.04 8.30 8.41
N ASP A 117 -8.52 9.04 9.39
CA ASP A 117 -7.24 9.75 9.26
C ASP A 117 -6.07 8.81 8.92
N ARG A 118 -6.15 7.53 9.30
CA ARG A 118 -5.12 6.51 9.05
C ARG A 118 -5.07 6.12 7.58
N SER A 119 -6.23 5.75 7.03
CA SER A 119 -6.38 5.40 5.60
C SER A 119 -5.96 6.55 4.70
N THR A 120 -6.27 7.78 5.11
CA THR A 120 -5.89 9.01 4.41
C THR A 120 -4.39 9.22 4.42
N ALA A 121 -3.74 9.06 5.59
CA ALA A 121 -2.28 9.20 5.69
C ALA A 121 -1.53 8.18 4.81
N ILE A 122 -1.91 6.91 4.88
CA ILE A 122 -1.33 5.84 4.06
C ILE A 122 -1.53 6.11 2.57
N LYS A 123 -2.75 6.49 2.18
CA LYS A 123 -3.09 6.82 0.80
C LYS A 123 -2.28 7.99 0.28
N ASN A 124 -2.07 9.04 1.08
CA ASN A 124 -1.31 10.21 0.65
C ASN A 124 0.15 9.88 0.35
N VAL A 125 0.79 9.04 1.18
CA VAL A 125 2.15 8.55 0.92
C VAL A 125 2.18 7.70 -0.35
N PHE A 126 1.24 6.77 -0.49
CA PHE A 126 1.14 5.94 -1.69
C PHE A 126 0.98 6.78 -2.97
N LEU A 127 0.06 7.75 -2.95
CA LEU A 127 -0.25 8.59 -4.10
C LEU A 127 0.88 9.57 -4.43
N SER A 128 1.68 10.02 -3.46
CA SER A 128 2.80 10.91 -3.75
C SER A 128 3.81 10.24 -4.70
N HIS A 129 4.10 8.96 -4.51
CA HIS A 129 4.96 8.18 -5.39
C HIS A 129 4.30 7.87 -6.74
N PHE A 130 3.05 7.39 -6.73
CA PHE A 130 2.37 7.02 -7.98
C PHE A 130 2.05 8.22 -8.86
N ASN A 131 1.80 9.40 -8.29
CA ASN A 131 1.59 10.62 -9.07
C ASN A 131 2.84 10.98 -9.90
N THR A 132 4.04 10.73 -9.38
CA THR A 132 5.29 10.89 -10.14
C THR A 132 5.33 9.91 -11.30
N ILE A 133 5.07 8.62 -11.05
CA ILE A 133 5.06 7.57 -12.08
C ILE A 133 4.03 7.89 -13.18
N ILE A 134 2.81 8.27 -12.80
CA ILE A 134 1.73 8.62 -13.73
C ILE A 134 2.10 9.85 -14.56
N THR A 135 2.73 10.86 -13.95
CA THR A 135 3.15 12.08 -14.65
C THR A 135 4.19 11.74 -15.71
N GLU A 136 5.23 10.98 -15.37
CA GLU A 136 6.25 10.50 -16.32
C GLU A 136 5.62 9.66 -17.45
N ALA A 137 4.65 8.80 -17.11
CA ALA A 137 3.94 7.97 -18.08
C ALA A 137 3.12 8.79 -19.08
N ILE A 138 2.52 9.89 -18.62
CA ILE A 138 1.78 10.81 -19.49
C ILE A 138 2.74 11.56 -20.41
N GLU A 139 3.90 11.99 -19.91
CA GLU A 139 4.91 12.70 -20.70
C GLU A 139 5.52 11.81 -21.80
N THR A 140 5.66 10.52 -21.52
CA THR A 140 6.18 9.52 -22.47
C THR A 140 5.11 8.95 -23.41
N GLY A 141 3.82 9.22 -23.13
CA GLY A 141 2.68 8.73 -23.91
C GLY A 141 2.27 7.28 -23.62
N GLU A 142 2.80 6.66 -22.56
CA GLU A 142 2.37 5.34 -22.08
C GLU A 142 0.96 5.40 -21.47
N ILE A 143 0.65 6.49 -20.74
CA ILE A 143 -0.67 6.78 -20.18
C ILE A 143 -1.27 7.99 -20.89
N GLU A 144 -2.55 7.91 -21.24
CA GLU A 144 -3.26 9.02 -21.86
C GLU A 144 -3.71 10.07 -20.82
N SER A 145 -3.39 11.33 -21.08
CA SER A 145 -3.89 12.47 -20.30
C SER A 145 -5.35 12.74 -20.62
N ARG A 146 -6.24 12.41 -19.68
CA ARG A 146 -7.68 12.60 -19.82
C ARG A 146 -8.17 13.67 -18.86
N MET A 147 -8.68 14.77 -19.42
CA MET A 147 -9.26 15.88 -18.65
C MET A 147 -10.33 15.35 -17.68
N PHE A 148 -10.23 15.70 -16.40
CA PHE A 148 -11.10 15.28 -15.29
C PHE A 148 -10.97 13.80 -14.82
N ILE A 149 -10.06 13.00 -15.39
CA ILE A 149 -9.88 11.57 -15.04
C ILE A 149 -8.50 11.29 -14.42
N SER A 150 -7.50 12.15 -14.61
CA SER A 150 -6.14 11.97 -14.06
C SER A 150 -6.13 11.75 -12.53
N ASP A 151 -6.97 12.48 -11.79
CA ASP A 151 -7.08 12.33 -10.32
C ASP A 151 -7.69 10.97 -9.91
N TYR A 152 -8.35 10.28 -10.83
CA TYR A 152 -8.89 8.94 -10.62
C TYR A 152 -7.87 7.83 -10.84
N TYR A 153 -6.81 8.05 -11.64
CA TYR A 153 -5.79 7.03 -11.89
C TYR A 153 -5.07 6.62 -10.60
N GLY A 154 -4.66 7.59 -9.80
CA GLY A 154 -4.09 7.32 -8.48
C GLY A 154 -5.05 6.54 -7.57
N ASN A 155 -6.33 6.90 -7.58
CA ASN A 155 -7.35 6.20 -6.80
C ASN A 155 -7.56 4.75 -7.26
N LEU A 156 -7.49 4.47 -8.56
CA LEU A 156 -7.57 3.12 -9.12
C LEU A 156 -6.38 2.27 -8.70
N ILE A 157 -5.16 2.82 -8.79
CA ILE A 157 -3.95 2.12 -8.37
C ILE A 157 -3.92 1.90 -6.85
N PHE A 158 -4.46 2.84 -6.05
CA PHE A 158 -4.63 2.60 -4.61
C PHE A 158 -5.65 1.49 -4.31
N ALA A 159 -6.78 1.46 -5.04
CA ALA A 159 -7.76 0.39 -4.91
C ALA A 159 -7.17 -0.98 -5.32
N GLN A 160 -6.31 -1.00 -6.34
CA GLN A 160 -5.53 -2.17 -6.72
C GLN A 160 -4.63 -2.66 -5.58
N ALA A 161 -3.93 -1.74 -4.91
CA ALA A 161 -3.08 -2.12 -3.78
C ALA A 161 -3.87 -2.75 -2.64
N VAL A 162 -5.04 -2.20 -2.31
CA VAL A 162 -5.94 -2.82 -1.32
C VAL A 162 -6.40 -4.21 -1.77
N LEU A 163 -6.71 -4.40 -3.05
CA LEU A 163 -7.09 -5.70 -3.60
C LEU A 163 -5.96 -6.71 -3.51
N VAL A 164 -4.74 -6.35 -3.91
CA VAL A 164 -3.55 -7.21 -3.85
C VAL A 164 -3.23 -7.60 -2.41
N ILE A 165 -3.21 -6.64 -1.48
CA ILE A 165 -2.95 -6.88 -0.05
C ILE A 165 -3.98 -7.85 0.53
N LYS A 166 -5.27 -7.65 0.25
CA LYS A 166 -6.34 -8.53 0.73
C LYS A 166 -6.27 -9.92 0.14
N TYR A 167 -5.89 -10.02 -1.13
CA TYR A 167 -5.72 -11.31 -1.79
C TYR A 167 -4.55 -12.08 -1.16
N TRP A 168 -3.38 -11.45 -1.07
CA TRP A 168 -2.18 -12.00 -0.45
C TRP A 168 -2.43 -12.48 0.99
N ALA A 169 -3.15 -11.70 1.80
CA ALA A 169 -3.43 -12.04 3.19
C ALA A 169 -4.25 -13.33 3.36
N ASN A 170 -4.91 -13.81 2.29
CA ASN A 170 -5.70 -15.03 2.26
C ASN A 170 -5.12 -16.10 1.31
N ASP A 171 -3.96 -15.85 0.70
CA ASP A 171 -3.35 -16.75 -0.26
C ASP A 171 -2.71 -17.95 0.45
N THR A 172 -3.07 -19.14 -0.02
CA THR A 172 -2.61 -20.44 0.50
C THR A 172 -1.84 -21.24 -0.54
N SER A 173 -1.57 -20.65 -1.71
CA SER A 173 -0.70 -21.25 -2.73
C SER A 173 0.75 -21.36 -2.25
N GLU A 174 1.48 -22.27 -2.88
CA GLU A 174 2.93 -22.41 -2.66
C GLU A 174 3.62 -21.10 -3.05
N GLU A 175 4.50 -20.60 -2.18
CA GLU A 175 5.26 -19.35 -2.37
C GLU A 175 4.46 -18.09 -2.76
N ALA A 176 3.14 -18.09 -2.55
CA ALA A 176 2.21 -17.04 -2.99
C ALA A 176 2.08 -16.86 -4.52
N GLU A 177 2.19 -17.95 -5.29
CA GLU A 177 2.04 -17.95 -6.76
C GLU A 177 0.73 -17.28 -7.25
N ASN A 178 -0.39 -17.47 -6.54
CA ASN A 178 -1.64 -16.82 -6.92
C ASN A 178 -1.61 -15.29 -6.69
N THR A 179 -0.84 -14.84 -5.69
CA THR A 179 -0.60 -13.42 -5.46
C THR A 179 0.22 -12.82 -6.60
N ASP A 180 1.24 -13.52 -7.09
CA ASP A 180 2.00 -13.06 -8.24
C ASP A 180 1.10 -12.97 -9.49
N GLU A 181 0.24 -13.97 -9.68
CA GLU A 181 -0.73 -13.98 -10.79
C GLU A 181 -1.73 -12.79 -10.71
N ILE A 182 -2.22 -12.44 -9.51
CA ILE A 182 -3.14 -11.29 -9.38
C ILE A 182 -2.42 -9.96 -9.55
N ILE A 183 -1.16 -9.84 -9.13
CA ILE A 183 -0.33 -8.67 -9.41
C ILE A 183 -0.22 -8.46 -10.91
N GLU A 184 0.24 -9.48 -11.65
CA GLU A 184 0.41 -9.40 -13.10
C GLU A 184 -0.90 -9.03 -13.81
N LYS A 185 -1.99 -9.74 -13.53
CA LYS A 185 -3.27 -9.49 -14.22
C LYS A 185 -3.84 -8.12 -13.88
N SER A 186 -3.80 -7.71 -12.61
CA SER A 186 -4.39 -6.44 -12.20
C SER A 186 -3.59 -5.25 -12.71
N VAL A 187 -2.24 -5.32 -12.69
CA VAL A 187 -1.40 -4.24 -13.20
C VAL A 187 -1.60 -4.12 -14.70
N ASN A 188 -1.57 -5.23 -15.43
CA ASN A 188 -1.79 -5.20 -16.86
C ASN A 188 -3.15 -4.60 -17.22
N LEU A 189 -4.22 -5.01 -16.52
CA LEU A 189 -5.57 -4.47 -16.72
C LEU A 189 -5.65 -2.96 -16.48
N ILE A 190 -5.08 -2.47 -15.38
CA ILE A 190 -5.15 -1.05 -15.02
C ILE A 190 -4.29 -0.20 -15.96
N MET A 191 -3.10 -0.67 -16.32
CA MET A 191 -2.23 0.02 -17.27
C MET A 191 -2.87 0.06 -18.67
N ASP A 192 -3.48 -1.04 -19.12
CA ASP A 192 -4.20 -1.08 -20.40
C ASP A 192 -5.40 -0.12 -20.37
N LEU A 193 -6.13 -0.05 -19.26
CA LEU A 193 -7.21 0.92 -19.08
C LEU A 193 -6.74 2.36 -19.20
N MET A 194 -5.54 2.66 -18.72
CA MET A 194 -4.95 4.00 -18.77
C MET A 194 -4.29 4.32 -20.12
N ALA A 195 -3.92 3.31 -20.90
CA ALA A 195 -3.31 3.47 -22.22
C ALA A 195 -4.25 4.19 -23.23
N PRO A 196 -3.70 4.84 -24.28
CA PRO A 196 -4.49 5.61 -25.25
C PRO A 196 -5.61 4.81 -25.92
N ASN A 197 -5.30 3.63 -26.47
CA ASN A 197 -6.18 2.92 -27.40
C ASN A 197 -7.39 2.21 -26.74
N PHE A 198 -7.24 1.72 -25.51
CA PHE A 198 -8.28 0.91 -24.86
C PHE A 198 -9.40 1.79 -24.31
N ALA A 199 -9.05 2.85 -23.59
CA ALA A 199 -10.07 3.68 -22.97
C ALA A 199 -10.84 4.53 -23.99
N ASP A 200 -10.27 4.87 -25.16
CA ASP A 200 -11.03 5.49 -26.25
C ASP A 200 -12.15 4.58 -26.76
N SER A 201 -11.88 3.27 -26.85
CA SER A 201 -12.89 2.29 -27.20
C SER A 201 -13.99 2.19 -26.13
N ALA A 202 -13.62 2.17 -24.84
CA ALA A 202 -14.59 2.18 -23.74
C ALA A 202 -15.42 3.49 -23.68
N LEU A 203 -14.78 4.65 -23.87
CA LEU A 203 -15.44 5.95 -23.91
C LEU A 203 -16.38 6.06 -25.13
N SER A 204 -15.99 5.53 -26.29
CA SER A 204 -16.84 5.51 -27.47
C SER A 204 -18.11 4.67 -27.22
N LEU A 205 -17.98 3.52 -26.54
CA LEU A 205 -19.10 2.69 -26.12
C LEU A 205 -20.02 3.43 -25.14
N VAL A 206 -19.45 4.08 -24.11
CA VAL A 206 -20.21 4.88 -23.14
C VAL A 206 -20.98 6.00 -23.85
N LYS A 207 -20.31 6.80 -24.70
CA LYS A 207 -20.97 7.86 -25.50
C LYS A 207 -22.10 7.30 -26.37
N PHE A 208 -21.91 6.15 -27.02
CA PHE A 208 -22.93 5.50 -27.82
C PHE A 208 -24.16 5.10 -26.98
N LEU A 209 -23.95 4.55 -25.78
CA LEU A 209 -25.04 4.16 -24.88
C LEU A 209 -25.85 5.36 -24.37
N PHE A 210 -25.20 6.50 -24.12
CA PHE A 210 -25.85 7.73 -23.62
C PHE A 210 -26.37 8.67 -24.73
N GLN A 211 -26.06 8.40 -26.00
CA GLN A 211 -26.64 9.10 -27.15
C GLN A 211 -27.94 8.46 -27.66
N LYS A 212 -28.40 7.38 -27.04
CA LYS A 212 -29.76 6.83 -27.18
C LYS A 212 -30.62 7.23 -25.98
#